data_AF-A0A319BXI0-F1
#
_entry.id   AF-A0A319BXI0-F1
#
_cell.length_a   1.000
_cell.length_b   1.000
_cell.length_c   1.000
_cell.angle_alpha   90.00
_cell.angle_beta   90.00
_cell.angle_gamma   90.00
#
_symmetry.space_group_name_H-M   'P 1'
#
loop_
_entity.id
_entity.type
_entity.pdbx_description
1 polymer ?
#
loop_
_entity_poly.entity_id
_entity_poly.type
_entity_poly.pdbx_seq_one_letter_code
_entity_poly.pdbx_strand_id
1 'polypeptide(L)'
;AWLTKSLELYNDPGYLIYGLGVYHQLHCLNRLRKSFYPDVFYPNMSMEQVEIHKNHCFDAIRQALLCHGDISLVYWWDPNFTYIDDDGTERYTEDYLRKTPKERQAGLHASWSSEVQCRDMDAINTWVKERMVDPEKYGGRDGD
;
A
#
# COMPACT_ATOMS: atom_id res chain seq x y z
N ALA A 1 -20.13 -10.40 18.22
CA ALA A 1 -19.68 -11.19 17.06
C ALA A 1 -18.37 -11.85 17.44
N TRP A 2 -18.23 -13.15 17.24
CA TRP A 2 -16.97 -13.86 17.49
C TRP A 2 -16.02 -13.63 16.32
N LEU A 3 -14.73 -13.44 16.61
CA LEU A 3 -13.72 -13.40 15.56
C LEU A 3 -13.65 -14.76 14.87
N THR A 4 -13.41 -14.76 13.55
CA THR A 4 -13.13 -16.00 12.81
C THR A 4 -11.96 -16.73 13.46
N LYS A 5 -12.02 -18.07 13.49
CA LYS A 5 -10.96 -18.91 14.07
C LYS A 5 -9.62 -18.59 13.40
N SER A 6 -8.59 -18.42 14.23
CA SER A 6 -7.20 -18.23 13.77
C SER A 6 -6.29 -19.34 14.29
N LEU A 7 -5.01 -19.27 13.93
CA LEU A 7 -3.96 -20.15 14.42
C LEU A 7 -3.60 -19.80 15.87
N GLU A 8 -3.39 -20.84 16.68
CA GLU A 8 -2.93 -20.74 18.06
C GLU A 8 -1.42 -20.53 18.11
N LEU A 9 -0.96 -19.70 19.06
CA LEU A 9 0.47 -19.48 19.29
C LEU A 9 1.11 -20.76 19.86
N TYR A 10 2.11 -21.29 19.17
CA TYR A 10 2.79 -22.52 19.60
C TYR A 10 3.51 -22.38 20.97
N ASN A 11 3.96 -21.16 21.31
CA ASN A 11 4.61 -20.84 22.58
C ASN A 11 3.64 -20.38 23.68
N ASP A 12 2.35 -20.19 23.37
CA ASP A 12 1.34 -19.77 24.36
C ASP A 12 -0.05 -20.34 24.01
N PRO A 13 -0.26 -21.63 24.31
CA PRO A 13 -1.53 -22.29 24.05
C PRO A 13 -2.70 -21.54 24.74
N GLY A 14 -3.75 -21.26 23.97
CA GLY A 14 -4.90 -20.46 24.37
C GLY A 14 -4.95 -19.08 23.71
N TYR A 15 -3.83 -18.59 23.16
CA TYR A 15 -3.77 -17.31 22.44
C TYR A 15 -3.84 -17.51 20.92
N LEU A 16 -4.62 -16.67 20.24
CA LEU A 16 -4.83 -16.71 18.79
C LEU A 16 -4.16 -15.51 18.10
N ILE A 17 -3.56 -15.75 16.93
CA ILE A 17 -2.85 -14.71 16.16
C ILE A 17 -3.83 -13.95 15.27
N TYR A 18 -3.83 -12.63 15.32
CA TYR A 18 -4.53 -11.79 14.35
C TYR A 18 -3.60 -10.67 13.87
N GLY A 19 -3.64 -10.38 12.57
CA GLY A 19 -2.97 -9.23 11.97
C GLY A 19 -3.99 -8.21 11.47
N LEU A 20 -3.67 -6.92 11.57
CA LEU A 20 -4.49 -5.92 10.89
C LEU A 20 -4.35 -6.08 9.36
N GLY A 21 -5.49 -6.12 8.67
CA GLY A 21 -5.54 -6.31 7.23
C GLY A 21 -4.70 -5.30 6.45
N VAL A 22 -4.68 -4.03 6.88
CA VAL A 22 -3.89 -2.95 6.25
C VAL A 22 -2.39 -3.23 6.27
N TYR A 23 -1.82 -3.74 7.38
CA TYR A 23 -0.39 -4.07 7.40
C TYR A 23 -0.09 -5.31 6.58
N HIS A 24 -0.97 -6.30 6.57
CA HIS A 24 -0.81 -7.46 5.70
C HIS A 24 -0.83 -7.04 4.21
N GLN A 25 -1.74 -6.15 3.83
CA GLN A 25 -1.79 -5.58 2.47
C GLN A 25 -0.51 -4.81 2.12
N LEU A 26 0.00 -3.96 3.02
CA LEU A 26 1.26 -3.23 2.82
C LEU A 26 2.47 -4.17 2.72
N HIS A 27 2.54 -5.20 3.56
CA HIS A 27 3.53 -6.26 3.46
C HIS A 27 3.45 -6.94 2.09
N CYS A 28 2.27 -7.39 1.69
CA CYS A 28 2.03 -8.02 0.38
C CYS A 28 2.44 -7.09 -0.78
N LEU A 29 2.13 -5.80 -0.70
CA LEU A 29 2.49 -4.82 -1.72
C LEU A 29 4.02 -4.65 -1.82
N ASN A 30 4.72 -4.55 -0.68
CA ASN A 30 6.18 -4.49 -0.66
C ASN A 30 6.80 -5.80 -1.18
N ARG A 31 6.25 -6.96 -0.81
CA ARG A 31 6.71 -8.26 -1.31
C ARG A 31 6.54 -8.36 -2.82
N LEU A 32 5.40 -7.92 -3.37
CA LEU A 32 5.13 -7.85 -4.80
C LEU A 32 6.12 -6.92 -5.51
N ARG A 33 6.35 -5.71 -4.99
CA ARG A 33 7.36 -4.77 -5.52
C ARG A 33 8.75 -5.40 -5.56
N LYS A 34 9.20 -6.01 -4.46
CA LYS A 34 10.51 -6.67 -4.37
C LYS A 34 10.61 -7.89 -5.32
N SER A 35 9.49 -8.58 -5.60
CA SER A 35 9.47 -9.76 -6.49
C SER A 35 9.81 -9.46 -7.96
N PHE A 36 9.73 -8.19 -8.39
CA PHE A 36 10.19 -7.79 -9.73
C PHE A 36 11.73 -7.72 -9.84
N TYR A 37 12.44 -7.74 -8.72
CA TYR A 37 13.91 -7.71 -8.66
C TYR A 37 14.43 -8.78 -7.69
N PRO A 38 14.13 -10.07 -7.93
CA PRO A 38 14.38 -11.14 -6.97
C PRO A 38 15.86 -11.34 -6.69
N ASP A 39 16.73 -11.11 -7.68
CA ASP A 39 18.19 -11.23 -7.52
C ASP A 39 18.75 -10.24 -6.48
N VAL A 40 18.10 -9.08 -6.33
CA VAL A 40 18.51 -8.04 -5.38
C VAL A 40 17.91 -8.26 -4.00
N PHE A 41 16.60 -8.55 -3.95
CA PHE A 41 15.87 -8.57 -2.68
C PHE A 41 15.71 -9.96 -2.06
N TYR A 42 15.87 -11.04 -2.85
CA TYR A 42 15.69 -12.41 -2.41
C TYR A 42 16.78 -13.36 -2.96
N PRO A 43 18.08 -13.03 -2.80
CA PRO A 43 19.17 -13.81 -3.40
C PRO A 43 19.24 -15.27 -2.93
N ASN A 44 18.62 -15.58 -1.78
CA ASN A 44 18.59 -16.91 -1.18
C ASN A 44 17.23 -17.62 -1.31
N MET A 45 16.27 -17.03 -2.03
CA MET A 45 14.94 -17.61 -2.23
C MET A 45 14.85 -18.26 -3.61
N SER A 46 14.22 -19.43 -3.71
CA SER A 46 14.00 -20.04 -5.03
C SER A 46 12.99 -19.22 -5.84
N MET A 47 13.10 -19.26 -7.17
CA MET A 47 12.11 -18.61 -8.04
C MET A 47 10.68 -19.13 -7.81
N GLU A 48 10.53 -20.40 -7.46
CA GLU A 48 9.24 -20.99 -7.07
C GLU A 48 8.67 -20.31 -5.82
N GLN A 49 9.48 -20.13 -4.77
CA GLN A 49 9.06 -19.45 -3.56
C GLN A 49 8.70 -17.98 -3.82
N VAL A 50 9.44 -17.29 -4.70
CA VAL A 50 9.11 -15.92 -5.13
C VAL A 50 7.75 -15.88 -5.82
N GLU A 51 7.49 -16.79 -6.77
CA GLU A 51 6.22 -16.83 -7.50
C GLU A 51 5.03 -17.23 -6.62
N ILE A 52 5.21 -18.14 -5.66
CA ILE A 52 4.18 -18.47 -4.66
C ILE A 52 3.77 -17.21 -3.88
N HIS A 53 4.75 -16.45 -3.37
CA HIS A 53 4.45 -15.23 -2.62
C HIS A 53 3.84 -14.16 -3.51
N LYS A 54 4.33 -13.98 -4.72
CA LYS A 54 3.79 -13.01 -5.69
C LYS A 54 2.30 -13.26 -5.97
N ASN A 55 1.93 -14.51 -6.26
CA ASN A 55 0.53 -14.87 -6.53
C ASN A 55 -0.37 -14.73 -5.29
N HIS A 56 0.10 -15.20 -4.13
CA HIS A 56 -0.65 -15.05 -2.88
C HIS A 56 -0.84 -13.58 -2.49
N CYS A 57 0.21 -12.77 -2.58
CA CYS A 57 0.16 -11.34 -2.26
C CYS A 57 -0.77 -10.59 -3.23
N PHE A 58 -0.74 -10.94 -4.52
CA PHE A 58 -1.65 -10.36 -5.50
C PHE A 58 -3.11 -10.66 -5.18
N ASP A 59 -3.44 -11.90 -4.83
CA ASP A 59 -4.81 -12.27 -4.48
C ASP A 59 -5.28 -11.64 -3.16
N ALA A 60 -4.40 -11.55 -2.15
CA ALA A 60 -4.70 -10.88 -0.89
C ALA A 60 -5.04 -9.39 -1.08
N ILE A 61 -4.27 -8.67 -1.91
CA ILE A 61 -4.55 -7.27 -2.26
C ILE A 61 -5.86 -7.15 -3.05
N ARG A 62 -6.08 -8.04 -4.03
CA ARG A 62 -7.34 -8.08 -4.80
C ARG A 62 -8.55 -8.27 -3.88
N GLN A 63 -8.49 -9.18 -2.91
CA GLN A 63 -9.56 -9.40 -1.94
C GLN A 63 -9.81 -8.15 -1.08
N ALA A 64 -8.76 -7.49 -0.60
CA ALA A 64 -8.88 -6.24 0.15
C ALA A 64 -9.60 -5.15 -0.66
N LEU A 65 -9.24 -4.99 -1.94
CA LEU A 65 -9.89 -4.02 -2.84
C LEU A 65 -11.37 -4.34 -3.06
N LEU A 66 -11.74 -5.62 -3.17
CA LEU A 66 -13.15 -6.01 -3.29
C LEU A 66 -13.96 -5.75 -2.01
N CYS A 67 -13.34 -5.89 -0.84
CA CYS A 67 -14.03 -5.69 0.44
C CYS A 67 -14.13 -4.22 0.86
N HIS A 68 -13.13 -3.41 0.53
CA HIS A 68 -13.01 -2.04 1.03
C HIS A 68 -13.06 -0.96 -0.05
N GLY A 69 -13.13 -1.34 -1.34
CA GLY A 69 -13.04 -0.51 -2.55
C GLY A 69 -12.99 0.99 -2.34
N ASP A 70 -11.91 1.63 -2.79
CA ASP A 70 -11.80 3.09 -2.74
C ASP A 70 -12.81 3.73 -3.70
N ILE A 71 -13.73 4.51 -3.13
CA ILE A 71 -14.77 5.25 -3.86
C ILE A 71 -14.35 6.70 -4.16
N SER A 72 -13.15 7.10 -3.75
CA SER A 72 -12.59 8.40 -4.06
C SER A 72 -12.38 8.53 -5.56
N LEU A 73 -12.66 9.71 -6.11
CA LEU A 73 -12.36 9.99 -7.51
C LEU A 73 -10.86 10.21 -7.67
N VAL A 74 -10.20 9.31 -8.37
CA VAL A 74 -8.83 9.55 -8.84
C VAL A 74 -8.90 10.55 -9.99
N TYR A 75 -8.32 11.72 -9.78
CA TYR A 75 -8.14 12.71 -10.83
C TYR A 75 -6.75 12.60 -11.44
N TRP A 76 -6.67 12.89 -12.74
CA TRP A 76 -5.49 12.67 -13.54
C TRP A 76 -5.04 14.05 -14.03
N TRP A 77 -4.48 14.83 -13.09
CA TRP A 77 -3.93 16.16 -13.33
C TRP A 77 -2.43 16.15 -13.02
N ASP A 78 -1.63 16.68 -13.94
CA ASP A 78 -0.21 16.95 -13.68
C ASP A 78 -0.09 18.34 -13.05
N PRO A 79 0.37 18.46 -11.79
CA PRO A 79 0.51 19.76 -11.15
C PRO A 79 1.50 20.69 -11.88
N ASN A 80 2.39 20.18 -12.74
CA ASN A 80 3.29 21.01 -13.56
C ASN A 80 2.58 21.72 -14.72
N PHE A 81 1.28 21.43 -14.95
CA PHE A 81 0.49 22.13 -15.93
C PHE A 81 0.02 23.50 -15.44
N THR A 82 0.00 23.75 -14.14
CA THR A 82 -0.37 25.04 -13.56
C THR A 82 0.72 25.60 -12.64
N TYR A 83 0.65 26.91 -12.41
CA TYR A 83 1.40 27.61 -11.37
C TYR A 83 0.50 28.71 -10.78
N ILE A 84 0.84 29.15 -9.56
CA ILE A 84 0.21 30.31 -8.93
C ILE A 84 1.08 31.53 -9.25
N ASP A 85 0.47 32.53 -9.88
CA ASP A 85 1.12 33.79 -10.23
C ASP A 85 1.25 34.71 -8.99
N ASP A 86 1.99 35.82 -9.10
CA ASP A 86 2.22 36.76 -7.99
C ASP A 86 0.91 37.38 -7.45
N ASP A 87 -0.14 37.42 -8.27
CA ASP A 87 -1.48 37.90 -7.91
C ASP A 87 -2.34 36.84 -7.20
N GLY A 88 -1.82 35.63 -7.00
CA GLY A 88 -2.54 34.50 -6.39
C GLY A 88 -3.45 33.73 -7.36
N THR A 89 -3.48 34.10 -8.63
CA THR A 89 -4.29 33.43 -9.66
C THR A 89 -3.57 32.21 -10.21
N GLU A 90 -4.29 31.09 -10.35
CA GLU A 90 -3.76 29.92 -11.05
C GLU A 90 -3.73 30.17 -12.57
N ARG A 91 -2.58 29.88 -13.19
CA ARG A 91 -2.37 29.99 -14.65
C ARG A 91 -1.77 28.71 -15.21
N TYR A 92 -2.04 28.45 -16.49
CA TYR A 92 -1.41 27.34 -17.21
C TYR A 92 0.03 27.68 -17.59
N THR A 93 0.91 26.68 -17.52
CA THR A 93 2.30 26.80 -18.00
C THR A 93 2.34 26.85 -19.53
N GLU A 94 3.38 27.47 -20.09
CA GLU A 94 3.57 27.49 -21.55
C GLU A 94 3.67 26.08 -22.15
N ASP A 95 4.28 25.14 -21.42
CA ASP A 95 4.38 23.76 -21.88
C ASP A 95 3.00 23.10 -22.00
N TYR A 96 2.07 23.35 -21.07
CA TYR A 96 0.68 22.89 -21.19
C TYR A 96 0.00 23.48 -22.43
N LEU A 97 0.15 24.79 -22.64
CA LEU A 97 -0.48 25.51 -23.74
C LEU A 97 0.03 25.04 -25.10
N ARG A 98 1.31 24.64 -25.20
CA ARG A 98 1.92 24.11 -26.43
C ARG A 98 1.47 22.69 -26.78
N LYS A 99 1.12 21.86 -25.79
CA LYS A 99 0.68 20.47 -26.03
C LYS A 99 -0.70 20.42 -26.67
N THR A 100 -0.90 19.51 -27.61
CA THR A 100 -2.21 19.09 -28.12
C THR A 100 -3.00 18.29 -27.06
N PRO A 101 -4.33 18.15 -27.20
CA PRO A 101 -5.11 17.31 -26.29
C PRO A 101 -4.60 15.87 -26.16
N LYS A 102 -4.11 15.28 -27.27
CA LYS A 102 -3.55 13.92 -27.27
C LYS A 102 -2.25 13.84 -26.45
N GLU A 103 -1.38 14.83 -26.57
CA GLU A 103 -0.12 14.89 -25.82
C GLU A 103 -0.36 15.15 -24.33
N ARG A 104 -1.38 15.95 -23.99
CA ARG A 104 -1.80 16.14 -22.60
C ARG A 104 -2.27 14.83 -21.97
N GLN A 105 -3.05 14.02 -22.70
CA GLN A 105 -3.56 12.74 -22.21
C GLN A 105 -2.48 11.66 -22.06
N ALA A 106 -1.48 11.63 -22.95
CA ALA A 106 -0.43 10.61 -22.92
C ALA A 106 0.43 10.64 -21.64
N GLY A 107 0.51 11.79 -20.97
CA GLY A 107 1.22 11.94 -19.69
C GLY A 107 0.37 11.64 -18.45
N LEU A 108 -0.93 11.40 -18.60
CA LEU A 108 -1.84 11.23 -17.48
C LEU A 108 -1.67 9.87 -16.82
N HIS A 109 -1.10 9.87 -15.63
CA HIS A 109 -1.12 8.78 -14.67
C HIS A 109 -1.49 9.38 -13.31
N ALA A 110 -2.17 8.62 -12.45
CA ALA A 110 -2.30 8.99 -11.05
C ALA A 110 -0.88 9.19 -10.50
N SER A 111 -0.56 10.44 -10.13
CA SER A 111 0.80 10.83 -9.77
C SER A 111 0.98 10.71 -8.25
N TRP A 112 2.22 10.78 -7.78
CA TRP A 112 2.51 10.82 -6.34
C TRP A 112 1.78 11.96 -5.60
N SER A 113 1.46 13.04 -6.33
CA SER A 113 0.75 14.21 -5.82
C SER A 113 -0.79 14.10 -5.88
N SER A 114 -1.34 12.99 -6.36
CA SER A 114 -2.79 12.74 -6.28
C SER A 114 -3.16 12.41 -4.83
N GLU A 115 -3.73 13.37 -4.11
CA GLU A 115 -4.14 13.18 -2.72
C GLU A 115 -5.50 12.46 -2.65
N VAL A 116 -5.53 11.31 -1.97
CA VAL A 116 -6.75 10.62 -1.57
C VAL A 116 -6.91 10.72 -0.05
N GLN A 117 -8.14 10.86 0.43
CA GLN A 117 -8.41 10.97 1.86
C GLN A 117 -8.32 9.58 2.53
N CYS A 118 -7.20 9.33 3.20
CA CYS A 118 -6.95 8.09 3.93
C CYS A 118 -7.59 8.07 5.34
N ARG A 119 -7.63 6.89 5.96
CA ARG A 119 -7.99 6.74 7.39
C ARG A 119 -6.87 7.28 8.27
N ASP A 120 -7.21 7.70 9.49
CA ASP A 120 -6.24 8.10 10.52
C ASP A 120 -5.44 6.89 11.01
N MET A 121 -4.29 6.67 10.39
CA MET A 121 -3.42 5.54 10.69
C MET A 121 -2.69 5.72 12.02
N ASP A 122 -2.44 6.95 12.47
CA ASP A 122 -1.72 7.21 13.72
C ASP A 122 -2.56 6.83 14.93
N ALA A 123 -3.86 7.13 14.89
CA ALA A 123 -4.81 6.67 15.90
C ALA A 123 -4.86 5.13 15.97
N ILE A 124 -4.91 4.45 14.82
CA ILE A 124 -4.92 2.98 14.74
C ILE A 124 -3.61 2.40 15.29
N ASN A 125 -2.46 2.93 14.85
CA ASN A 125 -1.14 2.50 15.30
C ASN A 125 -1.00 2.62 16.82
N THR A 126 -1.48 3.72 17.40
CA THR A 126 -1.45 3.96 18.85
C THR A 126 -2.27 2.92 19.60
N TRP A 127 -3.51 2.66 19.14
CA TRP A 127 -4.37 1.64 19.74
C TRP A 127 -3.76 0.24 19.70
N VAL A 128 -3.10 -0.12 18.58
CA VAL A 128 -2.42 -1.42 18.40
C VAL A 128 -1.26 -1.56 19.38
N LYS A 129 -0.40 -0.53 19.51
CA LYS A 129 0.78 -0.58 20.38
C LYS A 129 0.42 -0.85 21.85
N GLU A 130 -0.71 -0.31 22.30
CA GLU A 130 -1.20 -0.55 23.67
C GLU A 130 -1.73 -1.97 23.91
N ARG A 131 -2.01 -2.73 22.85
CA ARG A 131 -2.74 -4.01 22.91
C ARG A 131 -2.00 -5.18 22.25
N MET A 132 -0.87 -4.92 21.61
CA MET A 132 -0.05 -5.94 20.99
C MET A 132 0.61 -6.83 22.04
N VAL A 133 0.73 -8.11 21.73
CA VAL A 133 1.54 -9.05 22.53
C VAL A 133 3.03 -8.78 22.31
N ASP A 134 3.87 -9.20 23.26
CA ASP A 134 5.33 -9.03 23.19
C ASP A 134 5.91 -9.71 21.92
N PRO A 135 6.37 -8.93 20.92
CA PRO A 135 6.84 -9.48 19.66
C PRO A 135 8.13 -10.29 19.81
N GLU A 136 8.99 -9.96 20.78
CA GLU A 136 10.25 -10.70 21.02
C GLU A 136 9.97 -12.07 21.63
N LYS A 137 8.94 -12.17 22.48
CA LYS A 137 8.51 -13.45 23.07
C LYS A 137 7.86 -14.39 22.05
N TYR A 138 7.13 -13.85 21.07
CA TYR A 138 6.28 -14.64 20.16
C TYR A 138 6.79 -14.73 18.72
N GLY A 139 8.00 -14.25 18.43
CA GLY A 139 8.65 -14.43 17.13
C GLY A 139 8.10 -13.53 16.04
N GLY A 140 7.74 -12.28 16.38
CA GLY A 140 7.54 -11.24 15.37
C GLY A 140 8.79 -11.13 14.51
N ARG A 141 8.64 -11.18 13.18
CA ARG A 141 9.79 -10.93 12.29
C ARG A 141 10.19 -9.48 12.42
N ASP A 142 11.34 -9.22 13.01
CA ASP A 142 11.97 -7.90 12.94
C ASP A 142 12.38 -7.62 11.48
N GLY A 143 11.82 -6.56 10.89
CA GLY A 143 12.41 -5.89 9.72
C GLY A 143 12.09 -6.42 8.32
N ASP A 144 10.82 -6.56 7.93
CA ASP A 144 10.40 -6.72 6.52
C ASP A 144 9.93 -5.41 5.83
#